data_AF-A0A7S1EC98-F1
#
_entry.id   AF-A0A7S1EC98-F1
#
_cell.length_a   1.000
_cell.length_b   1.000
_cell.length_c   1.000
_cell.angle_alpha   90.00
_cell.angle_beta   90.00
_cell.angle_gamma   90.00
#
_symmetry.space_group_name_H-M   'P 1'
#
loop_
_entity.id
_entity.type
_entity.pdbx_description
1 polymer ?
#
loop_
_entity_poly.entity_id
_entity_poly.type
_entity_poly.pdbx_seq_one_letter_code
_entity_poly.pdbx_strand_id
1 'polypeptide(L)'
;MKPITALVVAVVLCVSLALGGCASAPKDGPTADVFVSSAFAPPSEPIDSARALALSPAMKQFADTEMAAQVRHKGARAGLIDALYTRGSLQIRYDAEVTRTASQAFDARRGNCMSLVLMTAAFARYFDIPVQFNSVVVDDTWTRFNGLYFVTGHVNISLGRPMLAAPPSTHGDPSYLTVDFLHPDEVVRQRSRVIDESMVVAMYLNNRAAESLAAGKIDDAYWWAREAILTDSRWLAAYNTLAVLYRRKGMHAESVATLRVVLEREPGNTQALSNMILSL
;
A
#
# COMPACT_ATOMS: atom_id res chain seq x y z
N MET A 1 3.80 -64.67 18.23
CA MET A 1 3.85 -63.20 18.47
C MET A 1 4.52 -62.43 17.31
N LYS A 2 4.27 -62.79 16.04
CA LYS A 2 4.82 -62.12 14.85
C LYS A 2 3.79 -61.52 13.85
N PRO A 3 2.46 -61.77 13.89
CA PRO A 3 1.56 -61.24 12.86
C PRO A 3 1.03 -59.82 13.16
N ILE A 4 1.07 -59.37 14.41
CA ILE A 4 0.50 -58.08 14.83
C ILE A 4 1.38 -56.91 14.38
N THR A 5 2.71 -57.08 14.42
CA THR A 5 3.68 -56.06 13.99
C THR A 5 3.62 -55.80 12.49
N ALA A 6 3.36 -56.82 11.67
CA ALA A 6 3.24 -56.66 10.22
C ALA A 6 1.96 -55.89 9.82
N LEU A 7 0.85 -56.12 10.54
CA LEU A 7 -0.41 -55.43 10.31
C LEU A 7 -0.32 -53.94 10.70
N VAL A 8 0.35 -53.62 11.81
CA VAL A 8 0.55 -52.24 12.26
C VAL A 8 1.44 -51.46 11.29
N VAL A 9 2.50 -52.08 10.76
CA VAL A 9 3.38 -51.43 9.77
C VAL A 9 2.62 -51.15 8.46
N ALA A 10 1.77 -52.07 8.00
CA ALA A 10 0.97 -51.89 6.78
C ALA A 10 -0.08 -50.77 6.92
N VAL A 11 -0.72 -50.64 8.09
CA VAL A 11 -1.71 -49.58 8.35
C VAL A 11 -1.02 -48.21 8.44
N VAL A 12 0.15 -48.12 9.08
CA VAL A 12 0.92 -46.87 9.17
C VAL A 12 1.43 -46.40 7.80
N LEU A 13 1.80 -47.33 6.91
CA LEU A 13 2.24 -47.00 5.55
C LEU A 13 1.08 -46.51 4.65
N CYS A 14 -0.13 -47.07 4.80
CA CYS A 14 -1.31 -46.62 4.07
C CYS A 14 -1.82 -45.24 4.53
N VAL A 15 -1.73 -44.92 5.83
CA VAL A 15 -2.14 -43.60 6.36
C VAL A 15 -1.17 -42.50 5.94
N SER A 16 0.12 -42.80 5.79
CA SER A 16 1.13 -41.82 5.35
C SER A 16 1.06 -41.52 3.85
N LEU A 17 0.56 -42.44 3.02
CA LEU A 17 0.29 -42.18 1.59
C LEU A 17 -1.00 -41.39 1.33
N ALA A 18 -1.94 -41.37 2.28
CA ALA A 18 -3.19 -40.60 2.17
C ALA A 18 -3.08 -39.13 2.61
N LEU A 19 -1.96 -38.73 3.22
CA LEU A 19 -1.70 -37.37 3.70
C LEU A 19 -0.86 -36.53 2.72
N GLY A 20 -0.63 -37.01 1.49
CA GLY A 20 -0.10 -36.22 0.38
C GLY A 20 -1.12 -35.21 -0.13
N GLY A 21 -1.60 -34.33 0.74
CA GLY A 21 -2.38 -33.17 0.33
C GLY A 21 -1.54 -32.33 -0.62
N CYS A 22 -2.09 -32.02 -1.79
CA CYS A 22 -1.50 -31.06 -2.71
C CYS A 22 -1.28 -29.75 -1.96
N ALA A 23 -0.03 -29.49 -1.56
CA ALA A 23 0.41 -28.14 -1.31
C ALA A 23 0.33 -27.42 -2.66
N SER A 24 -0.84 -26.86 -2.98
CA SER A 24 -0.94 -25.87 -4.03
C SER A 24 -0.02 -24.74 -3.63
N ALA A 25 1.10 -24.62 -4.35
CA ALA A 25 1.92 -23.43 -4.30
C ALA A 25 0.99 -22.21 -4.50
N PRO A 26 1.23 -21.08 -3.81
CA PRO A 26 0.49 -19.86 -4.10
C PRO A 26 0.57 -19.62 -5.60
N LYS A 27 -0.58 -19.43 -6.27
CA LYS A 27 -0.58 -19.00 -7.67
C LYS A 27 0.05 -17.60 -7.70
N ASP A 28 1.34 -17.55 -7.99
CA ASP A 28 2.05 -16.31 -8.22
C ASP A 28 1.61 -15.70 -9.56
N GLY A 29 1.12 -14.45 -9.49
CA GLY A 29 0.87 -13.58 -10.65
C GLY A 29 -0.53 -13.70 -11.28
N PRO A 30 -1.07 -12.60 -11.85
CA PRO A 30 -2.32 -12.64 -12.60
C PRO A 30 -2.19 -13.56 -13.83
N THR A 31 -3.12 -14.51 -13.97
CA THR A 31 -3.20 -15.44 -15.10
C THR A 31 -3.82 -14.84 -16.38
N ALA A 32 -4.22 -13.56 -16.33
CA ALA A 32 -4.72 -12.81 -17.47
C ALA A 32 -3.95 -11.49 -17.58
N ASP A 33 -3.36 -11.20 -18.74
CA ASP A 33 -2.85 -9.87 -19.04
C ASP A 33 -4.05 -8.92 -19.13
N VAL A 34 -4.22 -8.10 -18.09
CA VAL A 34 -5.31 -7.13 -17.99
C VAL A 34 -4.95 -5.80 -18.67
N PHE A 35 -3.77 -5.67 -19.26
CA PHE A 35 -3.25 -4.42 -19.80
C PHE A 35 -3.54 -4.28 -21.30
N VAL A 36 -4.07 -3.12 -21.70
CA VAL A 36 -4.35 -2.78 -23.10
C VAL A 36 -3.63 -1.48 -23.47
N SER A 37 -2.29 -1.50 -23.38
CA SER A 37 -1.47 -0.29 -23.51
C SER A 37 -1.62 0.41 -24.87
N SER A 38 -1.92 -0.35 -25.93
CA SER A 38 -2.14 0.19 -27.27
C SER A 38 -3.38 1.10 -27.37
N ALA A 39 -4.30 1.04 -26.41
CA ALA A 39 -5.49 1.87 -26.38
C ALA A 39 -5.24 3.26 -25.75
N PHE A 40 -4.06 3.52 -25.18
CA PHE A 40 -3.76 4.74 -24.43
C PHE A 40 -2.60 5.51 -25.02
N ALA A 41 -2.70 6.84 -25.00
CA ALA A 41 -1.58 7.71 -25.32
C ALA A 41 -0.46 7.54 -24.27
N PRO A 42 0.81 7.81 -24.59
CA PRO A 42 1.90 7.83 -23.62
C PRO A 42 1.60 8.74 -22.42
N PRO A 43 2.13 8.46 -21.22
CA PRO A 43 1.85 9.27 -20.04
C PRO A 43 2.42 10.68 -20.21
N SER A 44 1.72 11.67 -19.67
CA SER A 44 2.15 13.08 -19.71
C SER A 44 3.37 13.36 -18.82
N GLU A 45 3.59 12.50 -17.81
CA GLU A 45 4.76 12.53 -16.94
C GLU A 45 5.40 11.13 -16.81
N PRO A 46 6.73 11.03 -16.65
CA PRO A 46 7.38 9.75 -16.40
C PRO A 46 6.83 9.10 -15.13
N ILE A 47 6.43 7.84 -15.25
CA ILE A 47 6.02 7.03 -14.11
C ILE A 47 7.28 6.42 -13.51
N ASP A 48 7.68 6.92 -12.33
CA ASP A 48 8.86 6.44 -11.62
C ASP A 48 8.49 6.16 -10.16
N SER A 49 8.27 4.87 -9.88
CA SER A 49 7.91 4.36 -8.55
C SER A 49 9.03 4.56 -7.53
N ALA A 50 10.30 4.57 -7.95
CA ALA A 50 11.44 4.79 -7.05
C ALA A 50 11.45 6.20 -6.46
N ARG A 51 10.83 7.18 -7.15
CA ARG A 51 10.71 8.56 -6.63
C ARG A 51 9.73 8.71 -5.49
N ALA A 52 8.83 7.75 -5.24
CA ALA A 52 7.85 7.83 -4.18
C ALA A 52 8.50 8.09 -2.81
N LEU A 53 9.62 7.40 -2.54
CA LEU A 53 10.38 7.44 -1.26
C LEU A 53 11.75 8.14 -1.39
N ALA A 54 12.08 8.69 -2.55
CA ALA A 54 13.38 9.31 -2.77
C ALA A 54 13.51 10.66 -2.05
N LEU A 55 14.62 10.83 -1.32
CA LEU A 55 15.01 12.10 -0.72
C LEU A 55 15.52 13.07 -1.79
N SER A 56 15.06 14.32 -1.76
CA SER A 56 15.68 15.41 -2.52
C SER A 56 16.99 15.87 -1.87
N PRO A 57 17.86 16.60 -2.58
CA PRO A 57 19.04 17.22 -1.98
C PRO A 57 18.69 18.14 -0.80
N ALA A 58 17.59 18.89 -0.88
CA ALA A 58 17.11 19.76 0.19
C ALA A 58 16.67 18.95 1.42
N MET A 59 16.00 17.81 1.22
CA MET A 59 15.66 16.91 2.32
C MET A 59 16.91 16.36 3.01
N LYS A 60 17.93 15.95 2.25
CA LYS A 60 19.20 15.46 2.83
C LYS A 60 19.87 16.54 3.66
N GLN A 61 19.94 17.77 3.15
CA GLN A 61 20.49 18.90 3.90
C GLN A 61 19.70 19.18 5.19
N PHE A 62 18.37 19.16 5.13
CA PHE A 62 17.52 19.32 6.31
C PHE A 62 17.74 18.18 7.32
N ALA A 63 17.92 16.96 6.84
CA ALA A 63 18.23 15.80 7.65
C ALA A 63 19.58 15.97 8.37
N ASP A 64 20.63 16.37 7.64
CA ASP A 64 21.99 16.53 8.18
C ASP A 64 22.15 17.67 9.18
N THR A 65 21.24 18.65 9.15
CA THR A 65 21.33 19.86 9.95
C THR A 65 20.29 19.87 11.07
N GLU A 66 19.08 20.33 10.75
CA GLU A 66 18.00 20.56 11.70
C GLU A 66 17.52 19.27 12.37
N MET A 67 17.27 18.22 11.57
CA MET A 67 16.84 16.94 12.13
C MET A 67 17.96 16.25 12.91
N ALA A 68 19.20 16.27 12.40
CA ALA A 68 20.33 15.63 13.08
C ALA A 68 20.55 16.20 14.49
N ALA A 69 20.32 17.50 14.70
CA ALA A 69 20.35 18.09 16.04
C ALA A 69 19.28 17.46 16.95
N GLN A 70 18.02 17.38 16.51
CA GLN A 70 16.94 16.77 17.29
C GLN A 70 17.19 15.28 17.55
N VAL A 71 17.67 14.54 16.54
CA VAL A 71 18.03 13.12 16.63
C VAL A 71 19.14 12.89 17.66
N ARG A 72 20.18 13.74 17.69
CA ARG A 72 21.25 13.65 18.71
C ARG A 72 20.75 13.95 20.11
N HIS A 73 19.86 14.92 20.28
CA HIS A 73 19.38 15.35 21.60
C HIS A 73 18.29 14.44 22.18
N LYS A 74 17.37 13.93 21.35
CA LYS A 74 16.17 13.20 21.78
C LYS A 74 16.20 11.71 21.42
N GLY A 75 17.21 11.27 20.66
CA GLY A 75 17.30 9.93 20.06
C GLY A 75 16.60 9.86 18.70
N ALA A 76 16.98 8.88 17.87
CA ALA A 76 16.59 8.79 16.45
C ALA A 76 15.06 8.90 16.23
N ARG A 77 14.29 8.06 16.91
CA ARG A 77 12.83 8.01 16.74
C ARG A 77 12.12 9.29 17.20
N ALA A 78 12.42 9.76 18.41
CA ALA A 78 11.75 10.93 18.99
C ALA A 78 12.22 12.23 18.33
N GLY A 79 13.50 12.32 17.97
CA GLY A 79 14.07 13.45 17.25
C GLY A 79 13.49 13.60 15.84
N LEU A 80 13.27 12.49 15.12
CA LEU A 80 12.60 12.52 13.81
C LEU A 80 11.18 13.09 13.92
N ILE A 81 10.37 12.56 14.83
CA ILE A 81 8.98 13.02 15.02
C ILE A 81 8.96 14.49 15.42
N ASP A 82 9.81 14.88 16.36
CA ASP A 82 9.87 16.26 16.81
C ASP A 82 10.28 17.22 15.68
N ALA A 83 11.27 16.84 14.87
CA ALA A 83 11.71 17.67 13.74
C ALA A 83 10.64 17.79 12.64
N LEU A 84 9.77 16.80 12.47
CA LEU A 84 8.67 16.84 11.52
C LEU A 84 7.45 17.64 12.04
N TYR A 85 7.12 17.53 13.34
CA TYR A 85 5.81 17.93 13.86
C TYR A 85 5.84 19.02 14.96
N THR A 86 6.98 19.31 15.58
CA THR A 86 7.07 20.35 16.63
C THR A 86 7.31 21.74 16.01
N ARG A 87 6.72 22.78 16.60
CA ARG A 87 6.74 24.15 16.07
C ARG A 87 8.17 24.68 15.91
N GLY A 88 8.61 24.87 14.65
CA GLY A 88 9.84 25.59 14.31
C GLY A 88 10.56 25.10 13.05
N SER A 89 10.36 23.83 12.65
CA SER A 89 11.24 23.16 11.68
C SER A 89 10.60 22.86 10.31
N LEU A 90 9.40 22.24 10.22
CA LEU A 90 8.80 21.92 8.90
C LEU A 90 7.32 22.35 8.69
N GLN A 91 6.49 22.41 9.75
CA GLN A 91 5.11 22.93 9.72
C GLN A 91 4.22 22.32 8.62
N ILE A 92 4.16 20.99 8.56
CA ILE A 92 3.45 20.29 7.49
C ILE A 92 1.93 20.40 7.69
N ARG A 93 1.21 20.79 6.63
CA ARG A 93 -0.26 20.87 6.63
C ARG A 93 -0.89 19.66 5.97
N TYR A 94 -2.01 19.19 6.50
CA TYR A 94 -2.78 18.14 5.85
C TYR A 94 -3.49 18.70 4.60
N ASP A 95 -3.39 17.97 3.48
CA ASP A 95 -4.00 18.30 2.19
C ASP A 95 -4.41 17.01 1.46
N ALA A 96 -5.71 16.74 1.40
CA ALA A 96 -6.28 15.51 0.83
C ALA A 96 -6.28 15.46 -0.72
N GLU A 97 -6.01 16.57 -1.41
CA GLU A 97 -6.28 16.72 -2.85
C GLU A 97 -5.30 15.92 -3.73
N VAL A 98 -4.01 15.89 -3.34
CA VAL A 98 -2.94 15.33 -4.17
C VAL A 98 -2.01 14.47 -3.34
N THR A 99 -1.86 13.22 -3.78
CA THR A 99 -0.85 12.30 -3.29
C THR A 99 0.51 12.66 -3.90
N ARG A 100 1.45 13.07 -3.05
CA ARG A 100 2.78 13.57 -3.41
C ARG A 100 3.84 12.52 -3.09
N THR A 101 4.96 12.57 -3.81
CA THR A 101 6.18 11.88 -3.39
C THR A 101 6.71 12.48 -2.08
N ALA A 102 7.62 11.77 -1.42
CA ALA A 102 8.32 12.26 -0.23
C ALA A 102 8.92 13.67 -0.42
N SER A 103 9.62 13.87 -1.55
CA SER A 103 10.22 15.16 -1.91
C SER A 103 9.21 16.25 -2.19
N GLN A 104 8.14 15.95 -2.94
CA GLN A 104 7.09 16.92 -3.23
C GLN A 104 6.33 17.34 -1.96
N ALA A 105 6.08 16.41 -1.03
CA ALA A 105 5.42 16.71 0.25
C ALA A 105 6.28 17.62 1.13
N PHE A 106 7.60 17.38 1.15
CA PHE A 106 8.57 18.21 1.85
C PHE A 106 8.61 19.63 1.26
N ASP A 107 8.78 19.76 -0.05
CA ASP A 107 8.88 21.05 -0.75
C ASP A 107 7.59 21.87 -0.59
N ALA A 108 6.44 21.20 -0.69
CA ALA A 108 5.14 21.84 -0.55
C ALA A 108 4.75 22.12 0.91
N ARG A 109 5.44 21.51 1.88
CA ARG A 109 5.08 21.47 3.32
C ARG A 109 3.61 21.07 3.54
N ARG A 110 3.10 20.17 2.71
CA ARG A 110 1.74 19.64 2.81
C ARG A 110 1.58 18.30 2.12
N GLY A 111 0.62 17.50 2.56
CA GLY A 111 0.26 16.24 1.93
C GLY A 111 -0.85 15.50 2.65
N ASN A 112 -1.41 14.50 1.98
CA ASN A 112 -2.36 13.56 2.56
C ASN A 112 -1.64 12.47 3.37
N CYS A 113 -2.38 11.57 4.01
CA CYS A 113 -1.82 10.49 4.83
C CYS A 113 -0.72 9.69 4.10
N MET A 114 -0.95 9.32 2.85
CA MET A 114 0.02 8.59 2.03
C MET A 114 1.31 9.40 1.82
N SER A 115 1.18 10.68 1.45
CA SER A 115 2.34 11.57 1.23
C SER A 115 3.20 11.71 2.49
N LEU A 116 2.56 11.83 3.66
CA LEU A 116 3.23 11.96 4.95
C LEU A 116 3.89 10.66 5.40
N VAL A 117 3.28 9.50 5.12
CA VAL A 117 3.90 8.18 5.32
C VAL A 117 5.17 8.06 4.48
N LEU A 118 5.10 8.38 3.18
CA LEU A 118 6.26 8.27 2.28
C LEU A 118 7.41 9.18 2.72
N MET A 119 7.10 10.44 3.03
CA MET A 119 8.11 11.39 3.50
C MET A 119 8.72 10.98 4.84
N THR A 120 7.91 10.53 5.79
CA THR A 120 8.40 10.05 7.09
C THR A 120 9.28 8.83 6.92
N ALA A 121 8.91 7.88 6.06
CA ALA A 121 9.71 6.70 5.74
C ALA A 121 11.06 7.07 5.08
N ALA A 122 11.06 8.05 4.17
CA ALA A 122 12.28 8.52 3.52
C ALA A 122 13.29 9.08 4.54
N PHE A 123 12.84 9.90 5.48
CA PHE A 123 13.70 10.40 6.56
C PHE A 123 14.08 9.31 7.57
N ALA A 124 13.16 8.42 7.94
CA ALA A 124 13.46 7.32 8.86
C ALA A 124 14.61 6.44 8.33
N ARG A 125 14.58 6.12 7.03
CA ARG A 125 15.66 5.40 6.34
C ARG A 125 16.98 6.14 6.35
N TYR A 126 16.94 7.45 6.19
CA TYR A 126 18.15 8.27 6.26
C TYR A 126 18.88 8.13 7.60
N PHE A 127 18.13 7.94 8.68
CA PHE A 127 18.65 7.78 10.04
C PHE A 127 18.76 6.32 10.50
N ASP A 128 18.70 5.35 9.58
CA ASP A 128 18.73 3.91 9.88
C ASP A 128 17.67 3.47 10.91
N ILE A 129 16.51 4.13 10.92
CA ILE A 129 15.39 3.79 11.79
C ILE A 129 14.58 2.68 11.12
N PRO A 130 14.36 1.53 11.80
CA PRO A 130 13.50 0.48 11.26
C PRO A 130 12.09 0.99 11.00
N VAL A 131 11.56 0.70 9.82
CA VAL A 131 10.21 1.12 9.39
C VAL A 131 9.35 -0.11 9.16
N GLN A 132 8.14 -0.06 9.70
CA GLN A 132 7.07 -0.98 9.38
C GLN A 132 5.86 -0.18 8.91
N PHE A 133 5.20 -0.63 7.85
CA PHE A 133 3.97 -0.01 7.36
C PHE A 133 2.78 -0.83 7.79
N ASN A 134 1.65 -0.16 8.09
CA ASN A 134 0.40 -0.85 8.34
C ASN A 134 -0.71 -0.26 7.47
N SER A 135 -1.43 -1.14 6.77
CA SER A 135 -2.71 -0.82 6.17
C SER A 135 -3.77 -0.85 7.26
N VAL A 136 -4.55 0.21 7.37
CA VAL A 136 -5.61 0.34 8.34
C VAL A 136 -6.95 0.36 7.61
N VAL A 137 -7.79 -0.60 7.97
CA VAL A 137 -9.17 -0.67 7.50
C VAL A 137 -10.02 0.09 8.53
N VAL A 138 -10.69 1.14 8.07
CA VAL A 138 -11.70 1.83 8.86
C VAL A 138 -13.02 1.10 8.60
N ASP A 139 -13.57 0.49 9.64
CA ASP A 139 -14.86 -0.19 9.54
C ASP A 139 -15.94 0.86 9.13
N ASP A 140 -16.70 0.56 8.08
CA ASP A 140 -18.01 1.15 7.73
C ASP A 140 -18.12 2.63 7.29
N THR A 141 -17.25 3.13 6.41
CA THR A 141 -17.61 4.31 5.59
C THR A 141 -17.27 4.12 4.11
N TRP A 142 -18.28 3.80 3.32
CA TRP A 142 -18.19 3.80 1.86
C TRP A 142 -18.53 5.18 1.33
N THR A 143 -17.57 5.84 0.67
CA THR A 143 -17.83 7.13 0.02
C THR A 143 -18.00 6.92 -1.48
N ARG A 144 -19.12 7.42 -2.03
CA ARG A 144 -19.39 7.45 -3.46
C ARG A 144 -19.03 8.82 -4.00
N PHE A 145 -18.01 8.90 -4.85
CA PHE A 145 -17.65 10.14 -5.55
C PHE A 145 -17.56 9.90 -7.06
N ASN A 146 -18.37 10.60 -7.84
CA ASN A 146 -18.34 10.57 -9.31
C ASN A 146 -18.43 9.15 -9.95
N GLY A 147 -19.26 8.27 -9.37
CA GLY A 147 -19.43 6.89 -9.85
C GLY A 147 -18.31 5.91 -9.46
N LEU A 148 -17.40 6.33 -8.58
CA LEU A 148 -16.38 5.50 -7.93
C LEU A 148 -16.81 5.21 -6.49
N TYR A 149 -16.65 3.96 -6.07
CA TYR A 149 -16.75 3.56 -4.66
C TYR A 149 -15.33 3.45 -4.09
N PHE A 150 -15.08 4.10 -2.96
CA PHE A 150 -13.79 4.04 -2.26
C PHE A 150 -13.93 3.22 -0.98
N VAL A 151 -12.98 2.31 -0.72
CA VAL A 151 -12.80 1.75 0.63
C VAL A 151 -12.08 2.86 1.39
N THR A 152 -12.73 3.41 2.40
CA THR A 152 -12.09 4.36 3.30
C THR A 152 -11.13 3.57 4.19
N GLY A 153 -9.84 3.67 3.88
CA GLY A 153 -8.75 3.16 4.70
C GLY A 153 -7.57 4.11 4.58
N HIS A 154 -6.59 3.94 5.44
CA HIS A 154 -5.36 4.73 5.39
C HIS A 154 -4.13 3.84 5.66
N VAL A 155 -2.96 4.41 5.44
CA VAL A 155 -1.71 3.79 5.83
C VAL A 155 -1.14 4.60 6.97
N ASN A 156 -0.59 3.91 7.97
CA ASN A 156 0.24 4.52 8.98
C ASN A 156 1.62 3.86 9.02
N ILE A 157 2.55 4.50 9.71
CA ILE A 157 3.94 4.10 9.77
C ILE A 157 4.36 3.86 11.21
N SER A 158 4.97 2.72 11.47
CA SER A 158 5.54 2.34 12.76
C SER A 158 7.06 2.49 12.70
N LEU A 159 7.61 3.28 13.62
CA LEU A 159 9.04 3.54 13.74
C LEU A 159 9.64 2.72 14.89
N GLY A 160 10.56 1.83 14.56
CA GLY A 160 11.24 0.99 15.53
C GLY A 160 12.31 1.75 16.31
N ARG A 161 12.82 1.13 17.37
CA ARG A 161 14.15 1.47 17.89
C ARG A 161 15.20 0.71 17.07
N PRO A 162 16.39 1.27 16.82
CA PRO A 162 17.51 0.47 16.32
C PRO A 162 17.78 -0.64 17.35
N MET A 163 17.36 -1.87 17.05
CA MET A 163 17.51 -3.02 17.93
C MET A 163 18.41 -4.04 17.23
N LEU A 164 19.38 -4.58 17.98
CA LEU A 164 20.08 -5.80 17.59
C LEU A 164 19.04 -6.92 17.45
N ALA A 165 18.83 -7.36 16.21
CA ALA A 165 18.16 -8.60 15.80
C ALA A 165 16.98 -9.05 16.70
N ALA A 166 15.78 -8.50 16.47
CA ALA A 166 14.54 -9.07 17.01
C ALA A 166 13.60 -9.52 15.87
N PRO A 167 12.76 -10.55 16.11
CA PRO A 167 11.85 -11.11 15.11
C PRO A 167 10.78 -10.10 14.66
N PRO A 168 10.11 -10.34 13.51
CA PRO A 168 9.10 -9.44 12.98
C PRO A 168 8.00 -9.17 14.01
N SER A 169 7.79 -7.88 14.28
CA SER A 169 6.86 -7.33 15.28
C SER A 169 5.41 -7.30 14.79
N THR A 170 4.49 -7.53 15.72
CA THR A 170 3.05 -7.32 15.49
C THR A 170 2.68 -5.85 15.67
N HIS A 171 1.56 -5.42 15.07
CA HIS A 171 1.03 -4.08 15.32
C HIS A 171 0.75 -3.88 16.81
N GLY A 172 1.23 -2.77 17.40
CA GLY A 172 1.14 -2.51 18.84
C GLY A 172 2.31 -3.04 19.67
N ASP A 173 3.39 -3.56 19.05
CA ASP A 173 4.63 -3.83 19.76
C ASP A 173 5.18 -2.54 20.42
N PRO A 174 5.42 -2.50 21.74
CA PRO A 174 5.97 -1.34 22.43
C PRO A 174 7.37 -0.91 21.93
N SER A 175 8.08 -1.76 21.18
CA SER A 175 9.33 -1.40 20.50
C SER A 175 9.14 -0.44 19.32
N TYR A 176 7.93 -0.37 18.76
CA TYR A 176 7.54 0.51 17.67
C TYR A 176 6.65 1.66 18.14
N LEU A 177 6.79 2.83 17.51
CA LEU A 177 5.87 3.96 17.66
C LEU A 177 5.16 4.19 16.35
N THR A 178 3.84 3.97 16.36
CA THR A 178 2.98 4.25 15.21
C THR A 178 2.69 5.75 15.15
N VAL A 179 2.96 6.34 13.99
CA VAL A 179 2.57 7.70 13.62
C VAL A 179 1.38 7.57 12.68
N ASP A 180 0.22 8.02 13.16
CA ASP A 180 -1.01 8.11 12.38
C ASP A 180 -1.27 9.58 12.01
N PHE A 181 -1.72 9.80 10.77
CA PHE A 181 -1.87 11.13 10.18
C PHE A 181 -3.33 11.57 10.06
N LEU A 182 -4.25 10.80 10.65
CA LEU A 182 -5.66 11.14 10.77
C LEU A 182 -5.95 12.06 11.96
N HIS A 183 -7.14 12.66 11.97
CA HIS A 183 -7.60 13.42 13.13
C HIS A 183 -7.81 12.47 14.34
N PRO A 184 -7.53 12.90 15.58
CA PRO A 184 -7.65 12.05 16.77
C PRO A 184 -9.02 11.38 16.95
N ASP A 185 -10.08 12.03 16.47
CA ASP A 185 -11.46 11.56 16.56
C ASP A 185 -11.76 10.38 15.61
N GLU A 186 -10.88 10.12 14.64
CA GLU A 186 -11.01 9.08 13.61
C GLU A 186 -10.32 7.75 14.00
N VAL A 187 -9.63 7.70 15.15
CA VAL A 187 -8.71 6.61 15.55
C VAL A 187 -9.41 5.46 16.31
N VAL A 188 -10.73 5.52 16.52
CA VAL A 188 -11.43 4.53 17.37
C VAL A 188 -11.67 3.20 16.64
N ARG A 189 -11.14 2.10 17.20
CA ARG A 189 -11.35 0.68 16.78
C ARG A 189 -10.92 0.32 15.36
N GLN A 190 -9.70 0.67 15.00
CA GLN A 190 -9.14 0.35 13.69
C GLN A 190 -8.50 -1.04 13.66
N ARG A 191 -8.78 -1.83 12.61
CA ARG A 191 -8.05 -3.08 12.32
C ARG A 191 -6.91 -2.79 11.36
N SER A 192 -5.69 -3.07 11.78
CA SER A 192 -4.49 -2.86 10.98
C SER A 192 -3.83 -4.18 10.58
N ARG A 193 -3.24 -4.22 9.39
CA ARG A 193 -2.40 -5.31 8.91
C ARG A 193 -1.05 -4.77 8.47
N VAL A 194 0.01 -5.48 8.84
CA VAL A 194 1.38 -5.16 8.37
C VAL A 194 1.47 -5.37 6.86
N ILE A 195 2.02 -4.37 6.18
CA ILE A 195 2.27 -4.40 4.74
C ILE A 195 3.73 -4.07 4.46
N ASP A 196 4.25 -4.60 3.36
CA ASP A 196 5.60 -4.27 2.90
C ASP A 196 5.59 -2.98 2.05
N GLU A 197 6.78 -2.47 1.78
CA GLU A 197 6.98 -1.25 1.01
C GLU A 197 6.42 -1.35 -0.42
N SER A 198 6.53 -2.52 -1.06
CA SER A 198 6.02 -2.69 -2.43
C SER A 198 4.52 -2.42 -2.48
N MET A 199 3.77 -2.89 -1.46
CA MET A 199 2.36 -2.60 -1.32
C MET A 199 2.09 -1.12 -1.09
N VAL A 200 2.89 -0.44 -0.25
CA VAL A 200 2.74 1.02 -0.01
C VAL A 200 2.98 1.82 -1.28
N VAL A 201 4.01 1.47 -2.07
CA VAL A 201 4.27 2.13 -3.35
C VAL A 201 3.14 1.85 -4.35
N ALA A 202 2.61 0.63 -4.40
CA ALA A 202 1.43 0.32 -5.22
C ALA A 202 0.19 1.12 -4.78
N MET A 203 -0.02 1.33 -3.48
CA MET A 203 -1.09 2.19 -2.96
C MET A 203 -0.90 3.66 -3.38
N TYR A 204 0.33 4.19 -3.30
CA TYR A 204 0.68 5.52 -3.81
C TYR A 204 0.35 5.67 -5.30
N LEU A 205 0.80 4.71 -6.12
CA LEU A 205 0.56 4.71 -7.57
C LEU A 205 -0.95 4.60 -7.89
N ASN A 206 -1.69 3.79 -7.14
CA ASN A 206 -3.14 3.68 -7.30
C ASN A 206 -3.87 4.98 -6.91
N ASN A 207 -3.39 5.72 -5.90
CA ASN A 207 -3.94 7.04 -5.59
C ASN A 207 -3.72 8.03 -6.75
N ARG A 208 -2.51 8.05 -7.33
CA ARG A 208 -2.21 8.86 -8.53
C ARG A 208 -3.11 8.48 -9.72
N ALA A 209 -3.41 7.20 -9.88
CA ALA A 209 -4.34 6.72 -10.90
C ALA A 209 -5.77 7.23 -10.65
N ALA A 210 -6.27 7.10 -9.42
CA ALA A 210 -7.60 7.56 -9.04
C ALA A 210 -7.75 9.09 -9.17
N GLU A 211 -6.74 9.86 -8.77
CA GLU A 211 -6.67 11.32 -8.93
C GLU A 211 -6.71 11.72 -10.41
N SER A 212 -5.89 11.07 -11.24
CA SER A 212 -5.85 11.32 -12.69
C SER A 212 -7.20 10.99 -13.34
N LEU A 213 -7.82 9.88 -12.93
CA LEU A 213 -9.14 9.47 -13.40
C LEU A 213 -10.24 10.47 -12.99
N ALA A 214 -10.19 10.97 -11.75
CA ALA A 214 -11.11 11.98 -11.24
C ALA A 214 -10.96 13.31 -12.01
N ALA A 215 -9.74 13.67 -12.40
CA ALA A 215 -9.42 14.83 -13.23
C ALA A 215 -9.73 14.63 -14.74
N GLY A 216 -10.25 13.47 -15.15
CA GLY A 216 -10.55 13.16 -16.55
C GLY A 216 -9.33 12.83 -17.41
N LYS A 217 -8.14 12.72 -16.82
CA LYS A 217 -6.89 12.34 -17.49
C LYS A 217 -6.80 10.82 -17.61
N ILE A 218 -7.63 10.26 -18.50
CA ILE A 218 -7.80 8.80 -18.63
C ILE A 218 -6.50 8.11 -19.05
N ASP A 219 -5.71 8.70 -19.96
CA ASP A 219 -4.44 8.11 -20.39
C ASP A 219 -3.40 8.07 -19.27
N ASP A 220 -3.24 9.15 -18.50
CA ASP A 220 -2.34 9.16 -17.33
C ASP A 220 -2.79 8.14 -16.27
N ALA A 221 -4.10 8.09 -16.00
CA ALA A 221 -4.66 7.16 -15.02
C ALA A 221 -4.32 5.70 -15.36
N TYR A 222 -4.26 5.35 -16.65
CA TYR A 222 -3.93 4.00 -17.10
C TYR A 222 -2.50 3.64 -16.73
N TRP A 223 -1.55 4.53 -17.02
CA TRP A 223 -0.13 4.26 -16.74
C TRP A 223 0.15 4.18 -15.24
N TRP A 224 -0.49 5.02 -14.42
CA TRP A 224 -0.42 4.93 -12.97
C TRP A 224 -1.02 3.61 -12.44
N ALA A 225 -2.21 3.21 -12.91
CA ALA A 225 -2.85 1.97 -12.47
C ALA A 225 -2.05 0.73 -12.89
N ARG A 226 -1.50 0.73 -14.11
CA ARG A 226 -0.63 -0.31 -14.62
C ARG A 226 0.63 -0.45 -13.76
N GLU A 227 1.31 0.65 -13.47
CA GLU A 227 2.51 0.60 -12.62
C GLU A 227 2.18 0.14 -11.20
N ALA A 228 1.02 0.52 -10.65
CA ALA A 228 0.58 0.04 -9.34
C ALA A 228 0.47 -1.50 -9.30
N ILE A 229 -0.15 -2.09 -10.33
CA ILE A 229 -0.30 -3.55 -10.46
C ILE A 229 1.05 -4.24 -10.67
N LEU A 230 1.94 -3.64 -11.46
CA LEU A 230 3.28 -4.18 -11.69
C LEU A 230 4.17 -4.09 -10.44
N THR A 231 3.99 -3.05 -9.63
CA THR A 231 4.73 -2.85 -8.38
C THR A 231 4.30 -3.87 -7.32
N ASP A 232 2.99 -4.08 -7.15
CA ASP A 232 2.47 -5.14 -6.29
C ASP A 232 1.12 -5.66 -6.77
N SER A 233 1.16 -6.85 -7.39
CA SER A 233 -0.04 -7.52 -7.92
C SER A 233 -1.02 -7.99 -6.84
N ARG A 234 -0.64 -7.97 -5.56
CA ARG A 234 -1.55 -8.30 -4.44
C ARG A 234 -2.48 -7.13 -4.10
N TRP A 235 -2.18 -5.91 -4.56
CA TRP A 235 -3.01 -4.73 -4.29
C TRP A 235 -4.22 -4.66 -5.23
N LEU A 236 -5.30 -5.39 -4.88
CA LEU A 236 -6.48 -5.56 -5.74
C LEU A 236 -7.23 -4.25 -6.06
N ALA A 237 -7.09 -3.22 -5.22
CA ALA A 237 -7.71 -1.93 -5.49
C ALA A 237 -7.18 -1.29 -6.79
N ALA A 238 -5.94 -1.58 -7.21
CA ALA A 238 -5.41 -1.10 -8.49
C ALA A 238 -6.12 -1.73 -9.70
N TYR A 239 -6.52 -3.00 -9.59
CA TYR A 239 -7.33 -3.66 -10.62
C TYR A 239 -8.74 -3.07 -10.68
N ASN A 240 -9.35 -2.75 -9.53
CA ASN A 240 -10.63 -2.05 -9.48
C ASN A 240 -10.54 -0.67 -10.16
N THR A 241 -9.49 0.11 -9.88
CA THR A 241 -9.25 1.40 -10.55
C THR A 241 -9.11 1.23 -12.07
N LEU A 242 -8.30 0.26 -12.52
CA LEU A 242 -8.12 -0.05 -13.93
C LEU A 242 -9.44 -0.44 -14.62
N ALA A 243 -10.27 -1.24 -13.95
CA ALA A 243 -11.58 -1.62 -14.46
C ALA A 243 -12.53 -0.43 -14.62
N VAL A 244 -12.57 0.49 -13.65
CA VAL A 244 -13.41 1.69 -13.78
C VAL A 244 -12.89 2.60 -14.89
N LEU A 245 -11.57 2.69 -15.05
CA LEU A 245 -10.95 3.39 -16.15
C LEU A 245 -11.36 2.81 -17.50
N TYR A 246 -11.29 1.48 -17.68
CA TYR A 246 -11.76 0.83 -18.91
C TYR A 246 -13.22 1.12 -19.19
N ARG A 247 -14.09 1.04 -18.17
CA ARG A 247 -15.50 1.41 -18.30
C ARG A 247 -15.68 2.85 -18.77
N ARG A 248 -14.95 3.81 -18.18
CA ARG A 248 -15.01 5.23 -18.58
C ARG A 248 -14.54 5.48 -20.02
N LYS A 249 -13.69 4.60 -20.55
CA LYS A 249 -13.23 4.62 -21.95
C LYS A 249 -14.14 3.85 -22.91
N GLY A 250 -15.21 3.22 -22.42
CA GLY A 250 -16.12 2.38 -23.22
C GLY A 250 -15.60 0.95 -23.47
N MET A 251 -14.51 0.57 -22.82
CA MET A 251 -13.88 -0.76 -22.92
C MET A 251 -14.53 -1.73 -21.93
N HIS A 252 -15.81 -2.04 -22.16
CA HIS A 252 -16.63 -2.82 -21.22
C HIS A 252 -16.11 -4.25 -21.02
N ALA A 253 -15.65 -4.91 -22.08
CA ALA A 253 -15.16 -6.28 -22.02
C ALA A 253 -13.89 -6.38 -21.16
N GLU A 254 -12.97 -5.44 -21.33
CA GLU A 254 -11.71 -5.31 -20.58
C GLU A 254 -11.99 -4.96 -19.12
N SER A 255 -12.96 -4.07 -18.88
CA SER A 255 -13.45 -3.76 -17.53
C SER A 255 -13.92 -5.02 -16.81
N VAL A 256 -14.80 -5.80 -17.44
CA VAL A 256 -15.34 -7.05 -16.90
C VAL A 256 -14.21 -8.08 -16.68
N ALA A 257 -13.31 -8.25 -17.65
CA ALA A 257 -12.18 -9.18 -17.52
C ALA A 257 -11.27 -8.81 -16.34
N THR A 258 -10.99 -7.52 -16.15
CA THR A 258 -10.19 -7.02 -15.03
C THR A 258 -10.88 -7.27 -13.68
N LEU A 259 -12.20 -7.05 -13.60
CA LEU A 259 -12.98 -7.28 -12.38
C LEU A 259 -13.06 -8.77 -12.01
N ARG A 260 -13.06 -9.68 -13.00
CA ARG A 260 -13.00 -11.12 -12.72
C ARG A 260 -11.73 -11.49 -11.97
N VAL A 261 -10.57 -10.89 -12.29
CA VAL A 261 -9.32 -11.13 -11.54
C VAL A 261 -9.47 -10.77 -10.06
N VAL A 262 -10.19 -9.67 -9.76
CA VAL A 262 -10.47 -9.28 -8.37
C VAL A 262 -11.40 -10.29 -7.69
N LEU A 263 -12.50 -10.66 -8.35
CA LEU A 263 -13.51 -11.58 -7.80
C LEU A 263 -13.04 -13.02 -7.67
N GLU A 264 -12.07 -13.45 -8.48
CA GLU A 264 -11.41 -14.76 -8.34
C GLU A 264 -10.59 -14.85 -7.05
N ARG A 265 -10.01 -13.74 -6.60
CA ARG A 265 -9.17 -13.66 -5.39
C ARG A 265 -9.99 -13.29 -4.16
N GLU A 266 -10.96 -12.41 -4.32
CA GLU A 266 -11.88 -11.96 -3.28
C GLU A 266 -13.33 -12.00 -3.81
N PRO A 267 -14.00 -13.18 -3.76
CA PRO A 267 -15.38 -13.32 -4.25
C PRO A 267 -16.39 -12.39 -3.57
N GLY A 268 -16.10 -11.99 -2.33
CA GLY A 268 -16.91 -11.05 -1.54
C GLY A 268 -16.54 -9.58 -1.72
N ASN A 269 -15.67 -9.23 -2.67
CA ASN A 269 -15.25 -7.84 -2.88
C ASN A 269 -16.41 -7.02 -3.45
N THR A 270 -17.10 -6.29 -2.57
CA THR A 270 -18.31 -5.53 -2.88
C THR A 270 -18.06 -4.43 -3.92
N GLN A 271 -16.86 -3.83 -3.95
CA GLN A 271 -16.50 -2.85 -4.96
C GLN A 271 -16.41 -3.47 -6.35
N ALA A 272 -15.73 -4.62 -6.45
CA ALA A 272 -15.60 -5.32 -7.71
C ALA A 272 -16.97 -5.80 -8.23
N LEU A 273 -17.82 -6.33 -7.34
CA LEU A 273 -19.19 -6.71 -7.67
C LEU A 273 -20.01 -5.49 -8.16
N SER A 274 -19.93 -4.37 -7.46
CA SER A 274 -20.66 -3.15 -7.83
C SER A 274 -20.17 -2.61 -9.18
N ASN A 275 -18.86 -2.57 -9.39
CA ASN A 275 -18.28 -2.14 -10.66
C ASN A 275 -18.61 -3.10 -11.80
N MET A 276 -18.75 -4.40 -11.52
CA MET A 276 -19.13 -5.41 -12.51
C MET A 276 -20.54 -5.12 -13.04
N ILE A 277 -21.50 -4.86 -12.15
CA ILE A 277 -22.87 -4.51 -12.53
C ILE A 277 -22.90 -3.27 -13.44
N LEU A 278 -22.04 -2.29 -13.18
CA LEU A 278 -21.95 -1.06 -13.99
C LEU A 278 -21.23 -1.26 -15.34
N SER A 279 -20.51 -2.37 -15.52
CA SER A 279 -19.72 -2.66 -16.73
C SER A 279 -20.43 -3.62 -17.69
N LEU A 280 -21.54 -4.22 -17.28
CA LEU A 280 -22.44 -5.04 -18.10
C LEU A 280 -23.44 -4.15 -18.87
#